data_AF-A0A7C3SPS3-F1
#
_entry.id   AF-A0A7C3SPS3-F1
#
_cell.length_a   1.000
_cell.length_b   1.000
_cell.length_c   1.000
_cell.angle_alpha   90.00
_cell.angle_beta   90.00
_cell.angle_gamma   90.00
#
_symmetry.space_group_name_H-M   'P 1'
#
loop_
_entity.id
_entity.type
_entity.pdbx_description
1 polymer ?
#
loop_
_entity_poly.entity_id
_entity_poly.type
_entity_poly.pdbx_seq_one_letter_code
_entity_poly.pdbx_strand_id
1 'polypeptide(L)'
;MKKVDYEETKMTASIWLNQQLKESLNILKNTCIELYKNYEVEGACFYGSRVCGYARENSDYNILLILKEYEEGVRYDYKLVNLMTASILVIDDELFKLDVEKGALGEFVAGRILTPYIPFINESYIYEMEVNLKRRVVEEEIEELILEYEELSRGLIIKPEYFIVSRLKKRAKVYPPLIYSYVNLFREDLKEKNLNLIKKGFLEALKLLENQVVNLNGENITIVQNYIDKVLSKKVVKKVVNIVKFSRRALHSYLLQGKAGRISLELMAKELTSKLIKGLTMSTSKFLLEDPKNYLYLKTDAGLINLNESSSITDALKEFFPNTPVTIKPLGGALNEVYLITVGQKKFVAKKYSDWFGFKWFTLNLVALGAKVFSLSGKTRLANEYGITQLLLNQGIPIQKIIFVNFPKKLLVKEYIDGVMFSELIKVCLKKNKLSEEEMQASIKLGEALGRIHSLNIAIGDAKPENMIFTSKNEVIPLDLEQSKKGGDLAWDIAELLYYSGHYCLNVTTGLKEFIENFIRGYVTFGNPTNLKKAGGLNYIKVFSFWTPAPIIWAISSTLKKNLSN
;
A
#
# COMPACT_ATOMS: atom_id res chain seq x y z
N MET A 1 1.28 33.07 -1.89
CA MET A 1 0.94 33.33 -0.48
C MET A 1 -0.40 34.06 -0.43
N LYS A 2 -1.49 33.34 -0.16
CA LYS A 2 -2.77 33.95 0.23
C LYS A 2 -3.02 33.51 1.68
N LYS A 3 -3.23 34.49 2.57
CA LYS A 3 -3.76 34.28 3.92
C LYS A 3 -5.01 33.40 3.76
N VAL A 4 -4.92 32.13 4.15
CA VAL A 4 -6.10 31.33 4.42
C VAL A 4 -6.74 31.94 5.66
N ASP A 5 -8.04 32.16 5.57
CA ASP A 5 -8.82 33.04 6.42
C ASP A 5 -8.78 32.59 7.90
N TYR A 6 -7.89 33.23 8.68
CA TYR A 6 -7.69 32.93 10.10
C TYR A 6 -8.92 33.34 10.94
N GLU A 7 -9.78 34.21 10.42
CA GLU A 7 -11.06 34.64 11.02
C GLU A 7 -12.12 33.52 10.98
N GLU A 8 -12.14 32.70 9.92
CA GLU A 8 -13.08 31.58 9.77
C GLU A 8 -12.83 30.48 10.82
N THR A 9 -11.58 30.37 11.29
CA THR A 9 -11.16 29.42 12.34
C THR A 9 -11.71 29.82 13.71
N LYS A 10 -11.68 31.12 14.04
CA LYS A 10 -12.32 31.68 15.24
C LYS A 10 -13.84 31.56 15.19
N MET A 11 -14.45 31.82 14.04
CA MET A 11 -15.90 31.75 13.89
C MET A 11 -16.42 30.32 13.99
N THR A 12 -15.73 29.32 13.41
CA THR A 12 -16.18 27.92 13.49
C THR A 12 -15.97 27.28 14.87
N ALA A 13 -14.91 27.67 15.60
CA ALA A 13 -14.66 27.18 16.97
C ALA A 13 -15.54 27.86 18.03
N SER A 14 -15.86 29.15 17.85
CA SER A 14 -16.66 29.93 18.83
C SER A 14 -18.16 29.62 18.79
N ILE A 15 -18.70 29.10 17.69
CA ILE A 15 -20.16 28.88 17.55
C ILE A 15 -20.66 27.67 18.36
N TRP A 16 -19.82 26.70 18.74
CA TRP A 16 -20.31 25.38 19.18
C TRP A 16 -19.76 24.82 20.51
N LEU A 17 -19.22 25.66 21.40
CA LEU A 17 -19.10 25.23 22.80
C LEU A 17 -20.50 25.16 23.42
N ASN A 18 -20.83 24.05 24.10
CA ASN A 18 -21.98 24.02 25.02
C ASN A 18 -21.85 25.24 25.96
N GLN A 19 -22.96 25.94 26.20
CA GLN A 19 -23.01 27.15 27.03
C GLN A 19 -22.32 26.93 28.40
N GLN A 20 -22.47 25.73 28.97
CA GLN A 20 -21.79 25.30 30.21
C GLN A 20 -20.26 25.20 30.09
N LEU A 21 -19.70 24.84 28.92
CA LEU A 21 -18.25 24.83 28.69
C LEU A 21 -17.73 26.26 28.48
N LYS A 22 -18.50 27.15 27.82
CA LYS A 22 -18.15 28.57 27.67
C LYS A 22 -18.06 29.28 29.02
N GLU A 23 -19.06 29.06 29.88
CA GLU A 23 -19.14 29.67 31.21
C GLU A 23 -18.00 29.20 32.13
N SER A 24 -17.68 27.90 32.09
CA SER A 24 -16.57 27.34 32.90
C SER A 24 -15.17 27.62 32.32
N LEU A 25 -15.06 28.13 31.09
CA LEU A 25 -13.77 28.24 30.38
C LEU A 25 -12.80 29.20 31.08
N ASN A 26 -13.29 30.37 31.49
CA ASN A 26 -12.48 31.36 32.19
C ASN A 26 -12.04 30.86 33.57
N ILE A 27 -12.93 30.16 34.28
CA ILE A 27 -12.63 29.58 35.59
C ILE A 27 -11.55 28.51 35.45
N LEU A 28 -11.73 27.56 34.52
CA LEU A 28 -10.78 26.46 34.28
C LEU A 28 -9.41 26.97 33.82
N LYS A 29 -9.39 27.99 32.96
CA LYS A 29 -8.16 28.66 32.52
C LYS A 29 -7.42 29.26 33.72
N ASN A 30 -8.12 30.04 34.54
CA ASN A 30 -7.53 30.67 35.73
C ASN A 30 -7.04 29.62 36.74
N THR A 31 -7.81 28.55 36.96
CA THR A 31 -7.40 27.42 37.82
C THR A 31 -6.09 26.79 37.33
N CYS A 32 -5.91 26.57 36.03
CA CYS A 32 -4.67 26.00 35.50
C CYS A 32 -3.48 26.94 35.71
N ILE A 33 -3.65 28.24 35.44
CA ILE A 33 -2.61 29.25 35.62
C ILE A 33 -2.22 29.36 37.10
N GLU A 34 -3.18 29.34 38.01
CA GLU A 34 -2.93 29.45 39.44
C GLU A 34 -2.19 28.23 40.01
N LEU A 35 -2.63 27.02 39.64
CA LEU A 35 -2.03 25.77 40.13
C LEU A 35 -0.57 25.61 39.68
N TYR A 36 -0.26 26.12 38.50
CA TYR A 36 1.05 25.98 37.88
C TYR A 36 1.75 27.33 37.69
N LYS A 37 1.45 28.31 38.56
CA LYS A 37 1.99 29.69 38.48
C LYS A 37 3.52 29.80 38.50
N ASN A 38 4.20 28.76 38.98
CA ASN A 38 5.66 28.69 39.04
C ASN A 38 6.28 28.13 37.75
N TYR A 39 5.47 27.73 36.77
CA TYR A 39 5.92 27.17 35.51
C TYR A 39 5.48 28.06 34.35
N GLU A 40 6.30 28.14 33.30
CA GLU A 40 5.91 28.74 32.04
C GLU A 40 4.98 27.79 31.27
N VAL A 41 3.78 28.27 30.93
CA VAL A 41 2.80 27.48 30.17
C VAL A 41 3.07 27.64 28.68
N GLU A 42 3.58 26.59 28.03
CA GLU A 42 3.84 26.59 26.60
C GLU A 42 2.55 26.47 25.79
N GLY A 43 1.58 25.69 26.27
CA GLY A 43 0.29 25.55 25.59
C GLY A 43 -0.76 24.81 26.42
N ALA A 44 -2.05 25.07 26.13
CA ALA A 44 -3.13 24.37 26.80
C ALA A 44 -4.38 24.24 25.92
N CYS A 45 -5.05 23.08 26.02
CA CYS A 45 -6.29 22.83 25.30
C CYS A 45 -7.26 21.92 26.07
N PHE A 46 -8.55 22.09 25.78
CA PHE A 46 -9.58 21.13 26.15
C PHE A 46 -9.62 20.00 25.13
N TYR A 47 -9.89 18.78 25.59
CA TYR A 47 -10.12 17.63 24.72
C TYR A 47 -11.23 16.72 25.30
N GLY A 48 -11.51 15.60 24.62
CA GLY A 48 -12.35 14.53 25.17
C GLY A 48 -13.85 14.75 24.99
N SER A 49 -14.67 14.07 25.80
CA SER A 49 -16.11 13.89 25.54
C SER A 49 -16.90 15.19 25.38
N ARG A 50 -16.57 16.23 26.16
CA ARG A 50 -17.23 17.54 26.09
C ARG A 50 -16.92 18.27 24.78
N VAL A 51 -15.67 18.20 24.32
CA VAL A 51 -15.26 18.80 23.04
C VAL A 51 -15.84 18.02 21.85
N CYS A 52 -15.81 16.69 21.94
CA CYS A 52 -16.32 15.81 20.89
C CYS A 52 -17.86 15.72 20.83
N GLY A 53 -18.57 16.31 21.81
CA GLY A 53 -20.04 16.43 21.80
C GLY A 53 -20.82 15.25 22.36
N TYR A 54 -20.16 14.26 22.98
CA TYR A 54 -20.83 13.07 23.55
C TYR A 54 -20.78 12.99 25.08
N ALA A 55 -20.40 14.09 25.75
CA ALA A 55 -20.40 14.16 27.20
C ALA A 55 -21.80 13.97 27.81
N ARG A 56 -21.83 13.33 28.98
CA ARG A 56 -22.95 13.34 29.92
C ARG A 56 -22.83 14.54 30.85
N GLU A 57 -23.92 14.93 31.52
CA GLU A 57 -23.95 16.06 32.46
C GLU A 57 -22.82 15.99 33.51
N ASN A 58 -22.54 14.79 34.02
CA ASN A 58 -21.51 14.52 35.02
C ASN A 58 -20.12 14.20 34.43
N SER A 59 -19.88 14.41 33.13
CA SER A 59 -18.57 14.13 32.54
C SER A 59 -17.52 15.15 32.96
N ASP A 60 -16.31 14.68 33.27
CA ASP A 60 -15.18 15.54 33.63
C ASP A 60 -14.83 16.55 32.51
N TYR A 61 -14.33 17.72 32.91
CA TYR A 61 -13.56 18.57 32.00
C TYR A 61 -12.18 17.93 31.80
N ASN A 62 -11.74 17.79 30.55
CA ASN A 62 -10.43 17.21 30.27
C ASN A 62 -9.53 18.29 29.66
N ILE A 63 -8.41 18.54 30.32
CA ILE A 63 -7.45 19.59 29.97
C ILE A 63 -6.09 18.96 29.72
N LEU A 64 -5.43 19.36 28.64
CA LEU A 64 -4.01 19.12 28.41
C LEU A 64 -3.28 20.42 28.70
N LEU A 65 -2.33 20.39 29.63
CA LEU A 65 -1.49 21.51 30.01
C LEU A 65 -0.02 21.15 29.74
N ILE A 66 0.65 21.98 28.96
CA ILE A 66 2.03 21.76 28.53
C ILE A 66 2.88 22.85 29.15
N LEU A 67 3.86 22.46 29.95
CA LEU A 67 4.70 23.33 30.75
C LEU A 67 6.15 23.18 30.34
N LYS A 68 6.92 24.27 30.36
CA LYS A 68 8.37 24.18 30.22
C LYS A 68 9.01 23.71 31.51
N GLU A 69 10.05 22.90 31.37
CA GLU A 69 10.92 22.46 32.47
C GLU A 69 10.12 21.79 33.61
N TYR A 70 9.14 20.97 33.27
CA TYR A 70 8.27 20.33 34.27
C TYR A 70 8.89 19.04 34.80
N GLU A 71 9.44 19.11 36.02
CA GLU A 71 10.28 18.06 36.61
C GLU A 71 9.60 16.68 36.77
N GLU A 72 8.27 16.64 36.94
CA GLU A 72 7.51 15.40 37.10
C GLU A 72 7.27 14.67 35.76
N GLY A 73 7.57 15.34 34.64
CA GLY A 73 7.45 14.81 33.28
C GLY A 73 6.01 14.67 32.78
N VAL A 74 5.20 13.79 33.38
CA VAL A 74 3.75 13.61 33.04
C VAL A 74 2.94 13.24 34.27
N ARG A 75 1.84 13.95 34.53
CA ARG A 75 0.97 13.72 35.70
C ARG A 75 -0.50 14.07 35.42
N TYR A 76 -1.43 13.39 36.08
CA TYR A 76 -2.80 13.90 36.22
C TYR A 76 -2.98 14.62 37.55
N ASP A 77 -3.65 15.75 37.50
CA ASP A 77 -4.27 16.39 38.64
C ASP A 77 -5.79 16.49 38.47
N TYR A 78 -6.50 16.44 39.59
CA TYR A 78 -7.95 16.52 39.63
C TYR A 78 -8.38 17.69 40.50
N LYS A 79 -9.32 18.50 39.99
CA LYS A 79 -9.85 19.66 40.70
C LYS A 79 -11.36 19.74 40.54
N LEU A 80 -12.07 20.06 41.61
CA LEU A 80 -13.50 20.30 41.54
C LEU A 80 -13.75 21.73 41.07
N VAL A 81 -14.54 21.90 40.01
CA VAL A 81 -14.94 23.19 39.43
C VAL A 81 -16.43 23.13 39.13
N ASN A 82 -17.22 23.99 39.79
CA ASN A 82 -18.68 24.06 39.62
C ASN A 82 -19.39 22.69 39.66
N LEU A 83 -19.10 21.89 40.70
CA LEU A 83 -19.63 20.53 40.93
C LEU A 83 -19.17 19.46 39.94
N MET A 84 -18.23 19.77 39.05
CA MET A 84 -17.65 18.84 38.08
C MET A 84 -16.15 18.70 38.27
N THR A 85 -15.60 17.51 37.99
CA THR A 85 -14.16 17.29 38.10
C THR A 85 -13.46 17.77 36.82
N ALA A 86 -12.42 18.58 36.96
CA ALA A 86 -11.44 18.87 35.94
C ALA A 86 -10.28 17.86 36.06
N SER A 87 -10.14 17.00 35.07
CA SER A 87 -9.00 16.12 34.83
C SER A 87 -7.93 16.88 34.03
N ILE A 88 -6.86 17.32 34.70
CA ILE A 88 -5.76 18.08 34.09
C ILE A 88 -4.60 17.14 33.85
N LEU A 89 -4.31 16.84 32.58
CA LEU A 89 -3.13 16.10 32.16
C LEU A 89 -1.99 17.10 31.91
N VAL A 90 -0.98 17.07 32.77
CA VAL A 90 0.17 17.97 32.72
C VAL A 90 1.37 17.22 32.15
N ILE A 91 2.10 17.87 31.25
CA ILE A 91 3.29 17.31 30.60
C ILE A 91 4.38 18.38 30.39
N ASP A 92 5.64 17.96 30.50
CA ASP A 92 6.82 18.70 30.06
C ASP A 92 6.85 18.88 28.53
N ASP A 93 7.19 20.08 28.06
CA ASP A 93 7.11 20.44 26.64
C ASP A 93 8.05 19.62 25.74
N GLU A 94 9.28 19.34 26.19
CA GLU A 94 10.23 18.50 25.47
C GLU A 94 9.75 17.04 25.39
N LEU A 95 9.17 16.54 26.49
CA LEU A 95 8.57 15.21 26.49
C LEU A 95 7.32 15.12 25.60
N PHE A 96 6.52 16.19 25.51
CA PHE A 96 5.38 16.27 24.60
C PHE A 96 5.82 16.28 23.14
N LYS A 97 6.80 17.11 22.78
CA LYS A 97 7.43 17.14 21.44
C LYS A 97 7.95 15.75 21.07
N LEU A 98 8.62 15.06 22.00
CA LEU A 98 9.12 13.71 21.77
C LEU A 98 7.98 12.68 21.52
N ASP A 99 6.84 12.79 22.20
CA ASP A 99 5.66 11.96 21.93
C ASP A 99 5.00 12.32 20.59
N VAL A 100 5.02 13.59 20.19
CA VAL A 100 4.53 14.08 18.88
C VAL A 100 5.42 13.61 17.72
N GLU A 101 6.74 13.59 17.89
CA GLU A 101 7.69 13.23 16.82
C GLU A 101 7.95 11.73 16.74
N LYS A 102 8.04 11.03 17.88
CA LYS A 102 8.49 9.63 17.93
C LYS A 102 7.48 8.68 18.58
N GLY A 103 6.51 9.21 19.32
CA GLY A 103 5.49 8.41 20.00
C GLY A 103 6.11 7.74 21.21
N ALA A 104 7.03 8.44 21.87
CA ALA A 104 7.83 7.93 22.97
C ALA A 104 6.98 7.52 24.18
N LEU A 105 5.81 8.12 24.33
CA LEU A 105 4.83 7.81 25.37
C LEU A 105 3.70 6.90 24.86
N GLY A 106 3.91 6.24 23.72
CA GLY A 106 2.86 5.45 23.08
C GLY A 106 1.68 6.29 22.61
N GLU A 107 1.90 7.57 22.32
CA GLU A 107 0.83 8.53 21.98
C GLU A 107 -0.21 8.70 23.10
N PHE A 108 0.18 8.48 24.35
CA PHE A 108 -0.71 8.67 25.49
C PHE A 108 -1.17 10.13 25.60
N VAL A 109 -0.24 11.07 25.39
CA VAL A 109 -0.47 12.51 25.50
C VAL A 109 -0.68 13.14 24.13
N ALA A 110 0.23 12.91 23.18
CA ALA A 110 0.07 13.42 21.81
C ALA A 110 -1.25 12.93 21.17
N GLY A 111 -1.71 11.75 21.56
CA GLY A 111 -2.97 11.23 21.05
C GLY A 111 -4.24 11.98 21.46
N ARG A 112 -4.16 13.01 22.33
CA ARG A 112 -5.29 13.91 22.67
C ARG A 112 -5.57 14.94 21.57
N ILE A 113 -4.55 15.34 20.83
CA ILE A 113 -4.65 16.27 19.69
C ILE A 113 -4.84 15.53 18.35
N LEU A 114 -4.97 14.20 18.36
CA LEU A 114 -5.46 13.42 17.20
C LEU A 114 -6.98 13.53 17.00
N THR A 115 -7.71 13.88 18.07
CA THR A 115 -9.17 14.06 18.09
C THR A 115 -9.49 15.55 18.25
N PRO A 116 -10.77 15.98 18.09
CA PRO A 116 -11.14 17.38 18.29
C PRO A 116 -10.67 17.90 19.67
N TYR A 117 -10.09 19.09 19.66
CA TYR A 117 -9.63 19.82 20.83
C TYR A 117 -9.97 21.31 20.67
N ILE A 118 -9.92 22.06 21.78
CA ILE A 118 -10.13 23.52 21.78
C ILE A 118 -8.95 24.16 22.51
N PRO A 119 -8.03 24.86 21.80
CA PRO A 119 -6.93 25.55 22.44
C PRO A 119 -7.44 26.78 23.20
N PHE A 120 -6.81 27.08 24.34
CA PHE A 120 -7.10 28.30 25.13
C PHE A 120 -5.85 29.02 25.63
N ILE A 121 -4.66 28.41 25.46
CA ILE A 121 -3.34 29.04 25.60
C ILE A 121 -2.48 28.57 24.42
N ASN A 122 -1.82 29.52 23.74
CA ASN A 122 -0.91 29.31 22.61
C ASN A 122 -1.45 28.37 21.51
N GLU A 123 -2.52 28.81 20.84
CA GLU A 123 -3.17 28.05 19.76
C GLU A 123 -2.21 27.66 18.64
N SER A 124 -1.30 28.56 18.25
CA SER A 124 -0.30 28.32 17.21
C SER A 124 0.59 27.12 17.55
N TYR A 125 1.07 27.02 18.79
CA TYR A 125 1.91 25.91 19.23
C TYR A 125 1.15 24.58 19.22
N ILE A 126 -0.07 24.53 19.78
CA ILE A 126 -0.88 23.31 19.78
C ILE A 126 -1.17 22.84 18.35
N TYR A 127 -1.49 23.77 17.46
CA TYR A 127 -1.75 23.47 16.05
C TYR A 127 -0.50 22.95 15.32
N GLU A 128 0.67 23.54 15.57
CA GLU A 128 1.93 23.03 15.03
C GLU A 128 2.19 21.59 15.47
N MET A 129 1.97 21.30 16.75
CA MET A 129 2.12 19.95 17.31
C MET A 129 1.12 18.95 16.72
N GLU A 130 -0.12 19.37 16.46
CA GLU A 130 -1.12 18.57 15.74
C GLU A 130 -0.63 18.21 14.33
N VAL A 131 -0.18 19.19 13.56
CA VAL A 131 0.27 18.97 12.18
C VAL A 131 1.50 18.06 12.15
N ASN A 132 2.47 18.26 13.04
CA ASN A 132 3.66 17.42 13.14
C ASN A 132 3.29 15.96 13.52
N LEU A 133 2.37 15.78 14.46
CA LEU A 133 1.87 14.46 14.84
C LEU A 133 1.18 13.77 13.66
N LYS A 134 0.28 14.48 12.98
CA LYS A 134 -0.48 13.93 11.85
C LYS A 134 0.41 13.63 10.65
N ARG A 135 1.45 14.44 10.39
CA ARG A 135 2.50 14.16 9.39
C ARG A 135 3.14 12.80 9.64
N ARG A 136 3.62 12.57 10.87
CA ARG A 136 4.19 11.27 11.25
C ARG A 136 3.19 10.13 11.06
N VAL A 137 1.93 10.32 11.48
CA VAL A 137 0.89 9.31 11.31
C VAL A 137 0.70 8.98 9.83
N VAL A 138 0.59 9.97 8.95
CA VAL A 138 0.46 9.75 7.50
C VAL A 138 1.65 8.95 6.98
N GLU A 139 2.89 9.32 7.31
CA GLU A 139 4.08 8.59 6.87
C GLU A 139 4.07 7.13 7.33
N GLU A 140 3.75 6.87 8.61
CA GLU A 140 3.67 5.52 9.17
C GLU A 140 2.58 4.68 8.49
N GLU A 141 1.40 5.26 8.26
CA GLU A 141 0.28 4.59 7.62
C GLU A 141 0.56 4.29 6.14
N ILE A 142 1.20 5.21 5.41
CA ILE A 142 1.64 4.97 4.02
C ILE A 142 2.70 3.87 3.96
N GLU A 143 3.71 3.89 4.84
CA GLU A 143 4.70 2.81 4.90
C GLU A 143 4.03 1.45 5.15
N GLU A 144 3.06 1.39 6.06
CA GLU A 144 2.34 0.15 6.36
C GLU A 144 1.52 -0.35 5.17
N LEU A 145 0.83 0.54 4.45
CA LEU A 145 0.11 0.20 3.22
C LEU A 145 1.05 -0.41 2.17
N ILE A 146 2.23 0.19 1.95
CA ILE A 146 3.21 -0.33 1.00
C ILE A 146 3.70 -1.73 1.43
N LEU A 147 3.90 -1.96 2.73
CA LEU A 147 4.37 -3.25 3.24
C LEU A 147 3.28 -4.33 3.25
N GLU A 148 2.01 -3.96 3.40
CA GLU A 148 0.85 -4.86 3.35
C GLU A 148 0.50 -5.24 1.91
N TYR A 149 0.44 -4.26 1.00
CA TYR A 149 -0.06 -4.44 -0.37
C TYR A 149 1.03 -4.55 -1.43
N GLU A 150 2.29 -4.29 -1.09
CA GLU A 150 3.44 -4.46 -1.97
C GLU A 150 3.29 -3.67 -3.29
N GLU A 151 3.54 -4.30 -4.44
CA GLU A 151 3.42 -3.65 -5.76
C GLU A 151 2.00 -3.10 -6.02
N LEU A 152 0.96 -3.66 -5.40
CA LEU A 152 -0.42 -3.15 -5.54
C LEU A 152 -0.58 -1.72 -5.02
N SER A 153 0.29 -1.29 -4.10
CA SER A 153 0.32 0.08 -3.59
C SER A 153 0.53 1.15 -4.68
N ARG A 154 1.09 0.77 -5.84
CA ARG A 154 1.28 1.68 -6.97
C ARG A 154 0.00 2.21 -7.60
N GLY A 155 -1.11 1.48 -7.45
CA GLY A 155 -2.43 1.89 -7.95
C GLY A 155 -3.43 2.23 -6.85
N LEU A 156 -2.98 2.34 -5.58
CA LEU A 156 -3.84 2.75 -4.48
C LEU A 156 -4.21 4.22 -4.60
N ILE A 157 -5.52 4.47 -4.46
CA ILE A 157 -6.11 5.78 -4.23
C ILE A 157 -6.63 5.79 -2.78
N ILE A 158 -6.19 6.76 -2.01
CA ILE A 158 -6.44 6.86 -0.57
C ILE A 158 -7.29 8.10 -0.31
N LYS A 159 -8.35 7.96 0.50
CA LYS A 159 -9.12 9.09 1.02
C LYS A 159 -8.56 9.54 2.38
N PRO A 160 -8.53 10.85 2.73
CA PRO A 160 -7.96 11.35 3.98
C PRO A 160 -8.50 10.67 5.26
N GLU A 161 -9.75 10.24 5.24
CA GLU A 161 -10.44 9.55 6.32
C GLU A 161 -9.75 8.23 6.70
N TYR A 162 -9.04 7.60 5.76
CA TYR A 162 -8.24 6.42 6.00
C TYR A 162 -7.27 6.61 7.18
N PHE A 163 -6.51 7.72 7.20
CA PHE A 163 -5.50 7.97 8.22
C PHE A 163 -6.10 8.13 9.61
N ILE A 164 -7.29 8.74 9.67
CA ILE A 164 -8.04 8.94 10.91
C ILE A 164 -8.51 7.59 11.45
N VAL A 165 -9.31 6.87 10.66
CA VAL A 165 -9.95 5.62 11.10
C VAL A 165 -8.91 4.54 11.34
N SER A 166 -7.89 4.43 10.49
CA SER A 166 -6.79 3.48 10.65
C SER A 166 -6.03 3.71 11.95
N ARG A 167 -5.61 4.96 12.22
CA ARG A 167 -4.82 5.26 13.42
C ARG A 167 -5.61 5.02 14.70
N LEU A 168 -6.87 5.48 14.76
CA LEU A 168 -7.71 5.29 15.94
C LEU A 168 -8.02 3.80 16.17
N LYS A 169 -8.30 3.02 15.12
CA LYS A 169 -8.52 1.57 15.22
C LYS A 169 -7.27 0.84 15.75
N LYS A 170 -6.08 1.19 15.27
CA LYS A 170 -4.81 0.63 15.77
C LYS A 170 -4.57 0.97 17.24
N ARG A 171 -4.78 2.23 17.64
CA ARG A 171 -4.66 2.65 19.04
C ARG A 171 -5.65 1.90 19.95
N ALA A 172 -6.91 1.77 19.54
CA ALA A 172 -7.92 1.02 20.29
C ALA A 172 -7.65 -0.48 20.36
N LYS A 173 -7.04 -1.07 19.32
CA LYS A 173 -6.61 -2.48 19.35
C LYS A 173 -5.52 -2.73 20.40
N VAL A 174 -4.60 -1.78 20.53
CA VAL A 174 -3.48 -1.85 21.47
C VAL A 174 -3.87 -1.51 22.89
N TYR A 175 -4.72 -0.50 23.03
CA TYR A 175 -5.12 0.06 24.31
C TYR A 175 -6.65 0.18 24.31
N PRO A 176 -7.37 -0.90 24.66
CA PRO A 176 -8.80 -0.97 24.42
C PRO A 176 -9.70 -0.09 25.31
N PRO A 177 -9.25 0.53 26.43
CA PRO A 177 -10.03 1.59 27.08
C PRO A 177 -10.41 2.76 26.16
N LEU A 178 -9.69 2.98 25.05
CA LEU A 178 -10.04 4.02 24.06
C LEU A 178 -11.28 3.68 23.21
N ILE A 179 -11.73 2.43 23.16
CA ILE A 179 -12.85 1.99 22.30
C ILE A 179 -14.09 2.84 22.55
N TYR A 180 -14.48 3.03 23.82
CA TYR A 180 -15.67 3.81 24.17
C TYR A 180 -15.59 5.24 23.60
N SER A 181 -14.44 5.90 23.76
CA SER A 181 -14.26 7.27 23.26
C SER A 181 -14.34 7.34 21.74
N TYR A 182 -13.77 6.37 21.02
CA TYR A 182 -13.74 6.40 19.55
C TYR A 182 -15.06 6.00 18.91
N VAL A 183 -15.80 5.08 19.53
CA VAL A 183 -17.16 4.75 19.10
C VAL A 183 -18.06 5.98 19.21
N ASN A 184 -18.03 6.68 20.35
CA ASN A 184 -18.87 7.87 20.53
C ASN A 184 -18.39 9.09 19.72
N LEU A 185 -17.09 9.18 19.44
CA LEU A 185 -16.54 10.19 18.52
C LEU A 185 -17.17 10.09 17.12
N PHE A 186 -17.48 8.86 16.67
CA PHE A 186 -18.08 8.57 15.37
C PHE A 186 -19.55 8.12 15.47
N ARG A 187 -20.25 8.49 16.55
CA ARG A 187 -21.71 8.33 16.65
C ARG A 187 -22.38 9.06 15.48
N GLU A 188 -23.45 8.51 14.91
CA GLU A 188 -24.03 8.98 13.64
C GLU A 188 -24.32 10.49 13.59
N ASP A 189 -24.86 11.05 14.67
CA ASP A 189 -25.17 12.48 14.84
C ASP A 189 -23.93 13.39 15.00
N LEU A 190 -22.76 12.81 15.30
CA LEU A 190 -21.50 13.54 15.56
C LEU A 190 -20.42 13.25 14.52
N LYS A 191 -20.55 12.15 13.77
CA LYS A 191 -19.50 11.58 12.92
C LYS A 191 -18.99 12.57 11.89
N GLU A 192 -19.88 13.16 11.11
CA GLU A 192 -19.51 14.10 10.04
C GLU A 192 -18.78 15.32 10.61
N LYS A 193 -19.34 15.92 11.66
CA LYS A 193 -18.74 17.06 12.37
C LYS A 193 -17.33 16.74 12.87
N ASN A 194 -17.18 15.64 13.60
CA ASN A 194 -15.91 15.27 14.22
C ASN A 194 -14.86 14.86 13.18
N LEU A 195 -15.25 14.14 12.12
CA LEU A 195 -14.36 13.83 11.01
C LEU A 195 -13.86 15.10 10.33
N ASN A 196 -14.74 16.06 10.03
CA ASN A 196 -14.36 17.31 9.38
C ASN A 196 -13.37 18.12 10.22
N LEU A 197 -13.55 18.17 11.54
CA LEU A 197 -12.60 18.82 12.45
C LEU A 197 -11.22 18.12 12.43
N ILE A 198 -11.20 16.79 12.54
CA ILE A 198 -9.95 16.02 12.53
C ILE A 198 -9.25 16.12 11.17
N LYS A 199 -10.01 16.12 10.06
CA LYS A 199 -9.50 16.10 8.69
C LYS A 199 -8.62 17.31 8.38
N LYS A 200 -8.92 18.49 8.94
CA LYS A 200 -8.15 19.74 8.71
C LYS A 200 -6.64 19.57 8.94
N GLY A 201 -6.23 19.09 10.12
CA GLY A 201 -4.81 18.88 10.41
C GLY A 201 -4.16 17.78 9.56
N PHE A 202 -4.93 16.77 9.11
CA PHE A 202 -4.42 15.75 8.19
C PHE A 202 -4.20 16.32 6.79
N LEU A 203 -5.07 17.21 6.31
CA LEU A 203 -4.89 17.87 5.02
C LEU A 203 -3.64 18.76 5.00
N GLU A 204 -3.35 19.49 6.08
CA GLU A 204 -2.09 20.24 6.18
C GLU A 204 -0.87 19.31 6.23
N ALA A 205 -0.93 18.24 7.02
CA ALA A 205 0.12 17.23 7.06
C ALA A 205 0.39 16.60 5.67
N LEU A 206 -0.67 16.33 4.90
CA LEU A 206 -0.58 15.79 3.55
C LEU A 206 0.08 16.78 2.56
N LYS A 207 -0.23 18.08 2.66
CA LYS A 207 0.43 19.12 1.86
C LYS A 207 1.94 19.17 2.11
N LEU A 208 2.37 19.03 3.37
CA LEU A 208 3.80 18.99 3.72
C LEU A 208 4.53 17.77 3.13
N LEU A 209 3.81 16.70 2.83
CA LEU A 209 4.33 15.43 2.30
C LEU A 209 4.16 15.28 0.78
N GLU A 210 3.56 16.28 0.13
CA GLU A 210 3.31 16.27 -1.30
C GLU A 210 4.61 16.19 -2.11
N ASN A 211 4.60 15.40 -3.19
CA ASN A 211 5.73 15.08 -4.07
C ASN A 211 6.88 14.29 -3.43
N GLN A 212 6.88 14.13 -2.10
CA GLN A 212 7.91 13.38 -1.36
C GLN A 212 7.44 11.98 -0.98
N VAL A 213 6.23 11.89 -0.44
CA VAL A 213 5.61 10.64 0.03
C VAL A 213 4.32 10.36 -0.72
N VAL A 214 3.50 11.40 -0.90
CA VAL A 214 2.19 11.32 -1.55
C VAL A 214 2.05 12.35 -2.67
N ASN A 215 1.11 12.14 -3.59
CA ASN A 215 0.64 13.17 -4.52
C ASN A 215 -0.83 13.46 -4.23
N LEU A 216 -1.23 14.73 -4.31
CA LEU A 216 -2.61 15.16 -4.04
C LEU A 216 -3.32 15.47 -5.36
N ASN A 217 -4.49 14.86 -5.57
CA ASN A 217 -5.32 15.06 -6.75
C ASN A 217 -6.76 15.33 -6.30
N GLY A 218 -7.06 16.59 -5.95
CA GLY A 218 -8.31 16.93 -5.26
C GLY A 218 -8.39 16.21 -3.91
N GLU A 219 -9.44 15.42 -3.70
CA GLU A 219 -9.59 14.61 -2.48
C GLU A 219 -8.86 13.26 -2.51
N ASN A 220 -8.28 12.90 -3.65
CA ASN A 220 -7.64 11.60 -3.85
C ASN A 220 -6.14 11.71 -3.61
N ILE A 221 -5.60 10.78 -2.83
CA ILE A 221 -4.18 10.73 -2.48
C ILE A 221 -3.58 9.49 -3.14
N THR A 222 -2.47 9.66 -3.84
CA THR A 222 -1.67 8.55 -4.38
C THR A 222 -0.29 8.55 -3.76
N ILE A 223 0.43 7.43 -3.86
CA ILE A 223 1.76 7.30 -3.29
C ILE A 223 2.81 7.60 -4.37
N VAL A 224 3.84 8.36 -4.02
CA VAL A 224 4.96 8.66 -4.94
C VAL A 224 5.71 7.37 -5.28
N GLN A 225 5.91 7.08 -6.57
CA GLN A 225 6.51 5.81 -7.04
C GLN A 225 7.91 5.55 -6.45
N ASN A 226 8.76 6.58 -6.38
CA ASN A 226 10.10 6.47 -5.79
C ASN A 226 10.03 6.16 -4.28
N TYR A 227 8.99 6.63 -3.58
CA TYR A 227 8.78 6.32 -2.17
C TYR A 227 8.39 4.85 -1.98
N ILE A 228 7.51 4.32 -2.85
CA ILE A 228 7.17 2.88 -2.87
C ILE A 228 8.44 2.04 -3.03
N ASP A 229 9.28 2.36 -4.02
CA ASP A 229 10.51 1.63 -4.29
C ASP A 229 11.47 1.66 -3.09
N LYS A 230 11.62 2.82 -2.45
CA LYS A 230 12.45 3.00 -1.25
C LYS A 230 11.96 2.10 -0.11
N VAL A 231 10.66 2.03 0.15
CA VAL A 231 10.09 1.20 1.22
C VAL A 231 10.22 -0.29 0.90
N LEU A 232 9.88 -0.71 -0.33
CA LEU A 232 9.95 -2.11 -0.75
C LEU A 232 11.40 -2.66 -0.74
N SER A 233 12.39 -1.83 -1.09
CA SER A 233 13.81 -2.23 -1.02
C SER A 233 14.28 -2.63 0.39
N LYS A 234 13.61 -2.14 1.43
CA LYS A 234 13.93 -2.40 2.85
C LYS A 234 12.83 -3.20 3.57
N LYS A 235 11.94 -3.86 2.82
CA LYS A 235 10.73 -4.52 3.32
C LYS A 235 10.96 -5.41 4.55
N VAL A 236 11.95 -6.30 4.51
CA VAL A 236 12.22 -7.26 5.61
C VAL A 236 12.56 -6.52 6.91
N VAL A 237 13.52 -5.59 6.84
CA VAL A 237 13.96 -4.78 7.99
C VAL A 237 12.81 -3.92 8.52
N LYS A 238 12.06 -3.26 7.62
CA LYS A 238 10.93 -2.40 7.97
C LYS A 238 9.80 -3.15 8.66
N LYS A 239 9.44 -4.36 8.22
CA LYS A 239 8.42 -5.19 8.89
C LYS A 239 8.79 -5.51 10.34
N VAL A 240 10.05 -5.87 10.60
CA VAL A 240 10.52 -6.16 11.97
C VAL A 240 10.49 -4.89 12.84
N VAL A 241 11.01 -3.77 12.32
CA VAL A 241 11.05 -2.49 13.05
C VAL A 241 9.63 -2.02 13.41
N ASN A 242 8.66 -2.15 12.52
CA ASN A 242 7.28 -1.74 12.77
C ASN A 242 6.64 -2.55 13.92
N ILE A 243 6.86 -3.87 13.96
CA ILE A 243 6.36 -4.73 15.05
C ILE A 243 6.96 -4.30 16.39
N VAL A 244 8.28 -4.08 16.46
CA VAL A 244 8.96 -3.66 17.69
C VAL A 244 8.47 -2.30 18.17
N LYS A 245 8.36 -1.32 17.25
CA LYS A 245 7.83 0.03 17.58
C LYS A 245 6.41 -0.05 18.15
N PHE A 246 5.54 -0.84 17.52
CA PHE A 246 4.15 -1.00 17.93
C PHE A 246 4.04 -1.62 19.34
N SER A 247 4.78 -2.71 19.60
CA SER A 247 4.83 -3.35 20.92
C SER A 247 5.38 -2.42 22.00
N ARG A 248 6.41 -1.62 21.69
CA ARG A 248 6.96 -0.64 22.64
C ARG A 248 5.96 0.46 22.95
N ARG A 249 5.27 1.01 21.95
CA ARG A 249 4.21 2.02 22.14
C ARG A 249 3.09 1.50 23.01
N ALA A 250 2.64 0.27 22.76
CA ALA A 250 1.65 -0.41 23.60
C ALA A 250 2.04 -0.40 25.06
N LEU A 251 3.25 -0.89 25.36
CA LEU A 251 3.75 -0.97 26.73
C LEU A 251 3.82 0.41 27.40
N HIS A 252 4.32 1.43 26.71
CA HIS A 252 4.40 2.78 27.27
C HIS A 252 3.04 3.40 27.56
N SER A 253 2.03 3.20 26.70
CA SER A 253 0.67 3.70 26.97
C SER A 253 0.11 3.16 28.28
N TYR A 254 0.38 1.89 28.60
CA TYR A 254 -0.03 1.26 29.86
C TYR A 254 0.79 1.76 31.05
N LEU A 255 2.12 1.78 30.94
CA LEU A 255 3.01 2.22 32.04
C LEU A 255 2.70 3.65 32.48
N LEU A 256 2.44 4.56 31.53
CA LEU A 256 2.19 5.96 31.83
C LEU A 256 0.83 6.20 32.45
N GLN A 257 -0.20 5.42 32.12
CA GLN A 257 -1.47 5.51 32.83
C GLN A 257 -1.34 5.04 34.29
N GLY A 258 -0.50 4.04 34.56
CA GLY A 258 -0.16 3.63 35.92
C GLY A 258 0.59 4.74 36.68
N LYS A 259 1.65 5.28 36.07
CA LYS A 259 2.47 6.36 36.66
C LYS A 259 1.71 7.67 36.86
N ALA A 260 0.80 8.02 35.94
CA ALA A 260 0.08 9.28 35.96
C ALA A 260 -1.21 9.25 36.82
N GLY A 261 -1.57 8.12 37.45
CA GLY A 261 -2.51 8.12 38.59
C GLY A 261 -3.97 7.74 38.32
N ARG A 262 -4.27 6.61 37.64
CA ARG A 262 -5.68 6.11 37.58
C ARG A 262 -5.94 4.61 37.70
N ILE A 263 -4.96 3.70 37.52
CA ILE A 263 -5.21 2.24 37.57
C ILE A 263 -3.97 1.50 38.13
N SER A 264 -4.15 0.53 39.04
CA SER A 264 -3.05 -0.32 39.52
C SER A 264 -2.56 -1.28 38.42
N LEU A 265 -1.27 -1.60 38.40
CA LEU A 265 -0.67 -2.56 37.45
C LEU A 265 -1.40 -3.93 37.45
N GLU A 266 -1.97 -4.32 38.59
CA GLU A 266 -2.74 -5.56 38.75
C GLU A 266 -4.10 -5.53 38.04
N LEU A 267 -4.85 -4.42 38.15
CA LEU A 267 -6.09 -4.20 37.39
C LEU A 267 -5.82 -4.19 35.87
N MET A 268 -4.67 -3.64 35.45
CA MET A 268 -4.23 -3.66 34.05
C MET A 268 -3.88 -5.08 33.56
N ALA A 269 -3.16 -5.87 34.37
CA ALA A 269 -2.83 -7.25 34.04
C ALA A 269 -4.09 -8.11 33.90
N LYS A 270 -5.10 -7.89 34.76
CA LYS A 270 -6.42 -8.54 34.71
C LYS A 270 -7.23 -8.12 33.49
N GLU A 271 -7.16 -6.85 33.09
CA GLU A 271 -7.81 -6.35 31.88
C GLU A 271 -7.14 -6.90 30.60
N LEU A 272 -5.81 -6.98 30.56
CA LEU A 272 -5.05 -7.58 29.46
C LEU A 272 -5.30 -9.09 29.34
N THR A 273 -5.26 -9.83 30.44
CA THR A 273 -5.54 -11.28 30.44
C THR A 273 -6.99 -11.56 30.04
N SER A 274 -7.96 -10.84 30.61
CA SER A 274 -9.37 -10.99 30.21
C SER A 274 -9.60 -10.64 28.74
N LYS A 275 -8.86 -9.68 28.17
CA LYS A 275 -8.92 -9.31 26.74
C LYS A 275 -8.12 -10.22 25.81
N LEU A 276 -7.06 -10.87 26.28
CA LEU A 276 -6.34 -11.93 25.55
C LEU A 276 -7.17 -13.21 25.48
N ILE A 277 -7.76 -13.60 26.61
CA ILE A 277 -8.70 -14.73 26.72
C ILE A 277 -9.96 -14.45 25.90
N LYS A 278 -10.49 -13.21 25.98
CA LYS A 278 -11.55 -12.74 25.09
C LYS A 278 -11.10 -12.66 23.64
N GLY A 279 -9.87 -12.25 23.33
CA GLY A 279 -9.34 -12.19 21.95
C GLY A 279 -9.20 -13.56 21.29
N LEU A 280 -8.99 -14.60 22.08
CA LEU A 280 -9.02 -16.01 21.65
C LEU A 280 -10.45 -16.56 21.47
N THR A 281 -11.47 -15.92 22.09
CA THR A 281 -12.89 -16.35 22.04
C THR A 281 -13.82 -15.40 21.25
N MET A 282 -13.41 -14.15 20.99
CA MET A 282 -14.21 -13.08 20.36
C MET A 282 -13.86 -12.88 18.89
N SER A 283 -14.18 -13.89 18.09
CA SER A 283 -14.64 -13.64 16.72
C SER A 283 -15.91 -12.77 16.65
N THR A 284 -16.46 -12.34 17.80
CA THR A 284 -17.74 -11.63 17.98
C THR A 284 -17.65 -10.09 18.15
N SER A 285 -16.48 -9.44 18.16
CA SER A 285 -16.38 -7.95 18.31
C SER A 285 -16.28 -7.15 17.02
N LYS A 286 -16.70 -7.74 15.89
CA LYS A 286 -16.54 -7.23 14.51
C LYS A 286 -17.18 -5.85 14.21
N PHE A 287 -17.77 -5.13 15.18
CA PHE A 287 -18.90 -4.22 14.91
C PHE A 287 -18.87 -2.78 15.49
N LEU A 288 -17.75 -2.22 15.94
CA LEU A 288 -17.82 -0.88 16.57
C LEU A 288 -17.02 0.25 15.90
N LEU A 289 -15.93 -0.05 15.19
CA LEU A 289 -15.19 0.96 14.44
C LEU A 289 -15.17 0.59 12.95
N GLU A 290 -15.44 1.59 12.12
CA GLU A 290 -15.44 1.47 10.67
C GLU A 290 -14.15 0.82 10.14
N ASP A 291 -14.27 0.05 9.06
CA ASP A 291 -13.09 -0.56 8.46
C ASP A 291 -12.31 0.46 7.62
N PRO A 292 -11.04 0.77 7.92
CA PRO A 292 -10.28 1.77 7.18
C PRO A 292 -10.19 1.46 5.68
N LYS A 293 -10.27 0.18 5.29
CA LYS A 293 -10.24 -0.25 3.90
C LYS A 293 -11.39 0.30 3.05
N ASN A 294 -12.48 0.74 3.67
CA ASN A 294 -13.57 1.47 2.99
C ASN A 294 -13.08 2.78 2.34
N TYR A 295 -11.94 3.31 2.78
CA TYR A 295 -11.32 4.54 2.28
C TYR A 295 -10.14 4.29 1.35
N LEU A 296 -9.95 3.04 0.92
CA LEU A 296 -8.90 2.62 -0.01
C LEU A 296 -9.54 2.10 -1.30
N TYR A 297 -9.01 2.56 -2.43
CA TYR A 297 -9.50 2.21 -3.74
C TYR A 297 -8.35 1.83 -4.67
N LEU A 298 -8.65 1.04 -5.69
CA LEU A 298 -7.74 0.66 -6.76
C LEU A 298 -8.22 1.28 -8.06
N LYS A 299 -7.31 1.98 -8.74
CA LYS A 299 -7.57 2.53 -10.08
C LYS A 299 -7.65 1.42 -11.12
N THR A 300 -8.69 1.43 -11.94
CA THR A 300 -8.84 0.59 -13.14
C THR A 300 -9.21 1.47 -14.33
N ASP A 301 -9.20 0.91 -15.54
CA ASP A 301 -9.64 1.62 -16.76
C ASP A 301 -11.15 1.89 -16.74
N ALA A 302 -11.92 1.13 -15.94
CA ALA A 302 -13.37 1.28 -15.80
C ALA A 302 -13.78 2.18 -14.62
N GLY A 303 -12.86 2.51 -13.70
CA GLY A 303 -13.16 3.38 -12.56
C GLY A 303 -12.34 3.05 -11.31
N LEU A 304 -12.84 3.46 -10.15
CA LEU A 304 -12.24 3.14 -8.85
C LEU A 304 -12.97 1.95 -8.24
N ILE A 305 -12.22 0.95 -7.79
CA ILE A 305 -12.77 -0.21 -7.07
C ILE A 305 -12.37 -0.13 -5.61
N ASN A 306 -13.33 -0.25 -4.70
CA ASN A 306 -13.04 -0.26 -3.27
C ASN A 306 -12.21 -1.50 -2.89
N LEU A 307 -11.26 -1.38 -1.98
CA LEU A 307 -10.41 -2.50 -1.57
C LEU A 307 -11.20 -3.61 -0.83
N ASN A 308 -12.34 -3.26 -0.23
CA ASN A 308 -13.29 -4.17 0.38
C ASN A 308 -14.32 -4.76 -0.61
N GLU A 309 -14.13 -4.56 -1.92
CA GLU A 309 -14.99 -5.14 -2.96
C GLU A 309 -15.24 -6.64 -2.72
N SER A 310 -16.52 -7.02 -2.73
CA SER A 310 -16.98 -8.38 -2.40
C SER A 310 -17.97 -8.94 -3.41
N SER A 311 -18.28 -8.20 -4.48
CA SER A 311 -19.13 -8.62 -5.58
C SER A 311 -18.54 -9.81 -6.33
N SER A 312 -19.39 -10.59 -7.00
CA SER A 312 -18.93 -11.61 -7.95
C SER A 312 -18.45 -10.98 -9.25
N ILE A 313 -17.75 -11.75 -10.11
CA ILE A 313 -17.37 -11.30 -11.47
C ILE A 313 -18.61 -10.85 -12.25
N THR A 314 -19.70 -11.62 -12.16
CA THR A 314 -20.92 -11.33 -12.91
C THR A 314 -21.61 -10.07 -12.44
N ASP A 315 -21.60 -9.80 -11.14
CA ASP A 315 -22.21 -8.59 -10.58
C ASP A 315 -21.40 -7.36 -10.97
N ALA A 316 -20.07 -7.42 -10.80
CA ALA A 316 -19.18 -6.35 -11.22
C ALA A 316 -19.30 -6.03 -12.72
N LEU A 317 -19.37 -7.06 -13.58
CA LEU A 317 -19.51 -6.84 -15.02
C LEU A 317 -20.88 -6.29 -15.41
N LYS A 318 -21.96 -6.64 -14.70
CA LYS A 318 -23.30 -6.05 -14.92
C LYS A 318 -23.33 -4.56 -14.56
N GLU A 319 -22.55 -4.15 -13.56
CA GLU A 319 -22.39 -2.75 -13.19
C GLU A 319 -21.69 -1.94 -14.30
N PHE A 320 -20.62 -2.49 -14.88
CA PHE A 320 -19.91 -1.83 -15.99
C PHE A 320 -20.63 -1.91 -17.35
N PHE A 321 -21.40 -2.97 -17.58
CA PHE A 321 -22.08 -3.25 -18.86
C PHE A 321 -23.55 -3.61 -18.62
N PRO A 322 -24.39 -2.63 -18.20
CA PRO A 322 -25.80 -2.88 -17.92
C PRO A 322 -26.53 -3.43 -19.16
N ASN A 323 -27.43 -4.38 -18.94
CA ASN A 323 -28.30 -5.00 -19.96
C ASN A 323 -27.57 -5.73 -21.11
N THR A 324 -26.28 -6.04 -20.97
CA THR A 324 -25.53 -6.79 -21.99
C THR A 324 -25.36 -8.26 -21.57
N PRO A 325 -25.66 -9.26 -22.43
CA PRO A 325 -25.47 -10.66 -22.09
C PRO A 325 -23.98 -10.97 -21.87
N VAL A 326 -23.69 -11.69 -20.78
CA VAL A 326 -22.34 -12.10 -20.36
C VAL A 326 -22.19 -13.60 -20.54
N THR A 327 -21.17 -14.00 -21.30
CA THR A 327 -20.78 -15.41 -21.46
C THR A 327 -19.41 -15.63 -20.83
N ILE A 328 -19.26 -16.67 -20.01
CA ILE A 328 -17.99 -17.02 -19.37
C ILE A 328 -17.59 -18.42 -19.86
N LYS A 329 -16.42 -18.55 -20.47
CA LYS A 329 -15.86 -19.84 -20.93
C LYS A 329 -14.48 -20.04 -20.30
N PRO A 330 -14.15 -21.23 -19.77
CA PRO A 330 -12.79 -21.51 -19.34
C PRO A 330 -11.85 -21.46 -20.56
N LEU A 331 -10.72 -20.77 -20.44
CA LEU A 331 -9.66 -20.79 -21.46
C LEU A 331 -8.64 -21.90 -21.22
N GLY A 332 -8.69 -22.54 -20.05
CA GLY A 332 -7.60 -23.37 -19.56
C GLY A 332 -6.43 -22.51 -19.08
N GLY A 333 -5.73 -22.98 -18.07
CA GLY A 333 -4.55 -22.35 -17.52
C GLY A 333 -3.77 -23.39 -16.74
N ALA A 334 -2.44 -23.35 -16.80
CA ALA A 334 -1.62 -24.33 -16.09
C ALA A 334 -1.80 -24.20 -14.56
N LEU A 335 -1.97 -22.96 -14.06
CA LEU A 335 -1.80 -22.63 -12.64
C LEU A 335 -2.89 -21.72 -12.05
N ASN A 336 -3.59 -20.93 -12.88
CA ASN A 336 -4.69 -20.06 -12.48
C ASN A 336 -5.98 -20.52 -13.15
N GLU A 337 -7.12 -20.28 -12.50
CA GLU A 337 -8.42 -20.40 -13.16
C GLU A 337 -8.56 -19.19 -14.11
N VAL A 338 -8.43 -19.43 -15.42
CA VAL A 338 -8.51 -18.41 -16.47
C VAL A 338 -9.79 -18.57 -17.27
N TYR A 339 -10.53 -17.47 -17.41
CA TYR A 339 -11.81 -17.43 -18.11
C TYR A 339 -11.80 -16.37 -19.20
N LEU A 340 -12.28 -16.72 -20.40
CA LEU A 340 -12.72 -15.77 -21.40
C LEU A 340 -14.11 -15.28 -21.03
N ILE A 341 -14.26 -13.98 -20.93
CA ILE A 341 -15.54 -13.33 -20.70
C ILE A 341 -15.90 -12.57 -21.97
N THR A 342 -17.07 -12.85 -22.53
CA THR A 342 -17.64 -12.13 -23.67
C THR A 342 -18.84 -11.34 -23.20
N VAL A 343 -18.82 -10.02 -23.44
CA VAL A 343 -19.90 -9.09 -23.09
C VAL A 343 -20.29 -8.35 -24.37
N GLY A 344 -21.38 -8.81 -25.00
CA GLY A 344 -21.74 -8.35 -26.36
C GLY A 344 -20.62 -8.68 -27.36
N GLN A 345 -20.01 -7.65 -27.96
CA GLN A 345 -18.87 -7.78 -28.88
C GLN A 345 -17.50 -7.68 -28.19
N LYS A 346 -17.45 -7.30 -26.90
CA LYS A 346 -16.19 -7.12 -26.17
C LYS A 346 -15.74 -8.42 -25.52
N LYS A 347 -14.43 -8.65 -25.48
CA LYS A 347 -13.80 -9.81 -24.82
C LYS A 347 -12.89 -9.35 -23.69
N PHE A 348 -12.87 -10.11 -22.61
CA PHE A 348 -12.02 -9.89 -21.44
C PHE A 348 -11.44 -11.21 -20.96
N VAL A 349 -10.35 -11.15 -20.22
CA VAL A 349 -9.75 -12.29 -19.54
C VAL A 349 -9.86 -12.09 -18.04
N ALA A 350 -10.48 -13.03 -17.34
CA ALA A 350 -10.47 -13.08 -15.89
C ALA A 350 -9.47 -14.13 -15.40
N LYS A 351 -8.64 -13.74 -14.44
CA LYS A 351 -7.68 -14.60 -13.74
C LYS A 351 -8.01 -14.62 -12.26
N LYS A 352 -8.11 -15.82 -11.68
CA LYS A 352 -8.23 -16.03 -10.23
C LYS A 352 -6.98 -16.71 -9.69
N TYR A 353 -6.37 -16.09 -8.68
CA TYR A 353 -5.06 -16.49 -8.14
C TYR A 353 -5.24 -17.36 -6.90
N SER A 354 -5.24 -18.67 -7.09
CA SER A 354 -5.25 -19.65 -6.00
C SER A 354 -3.87 -19.71 -5.31
N ASP A 355 -3.84 -20.09 -4.03
CA ASP A 355 -2.57 -20.28 -3.30
C ASP A 355 -1.94 -21.62 -3.72
N TRP A 356 -0.61 -21.63 -3.89
CA TRP A 356 0.09 -22.81 -4.38
C TRP A 356 0.72 -23.61 -3.23
N PHE A 357 -0.01 -24.60 -2.70
CA PHE A 357 0.56 -25.54 -1.73
C PHE A 357 1.12 -26.84 -2.38
N GLY A 358 0.86 -27.09 -3.68
CA GLY A 358 1.10 -28.40 -4.32
C GLY A 358 2.11 -28.49 -5.47
N PHE A 359 2.53 -27.39 -6.12
CA PHE A 359 3.31 -27.47 -7.37
C PHE A 359 4.81 -27.24 -7.14
N LYS A 360 5.50 -28.31 -6.72
CA LYS A 360 6.86 -28.25 -6.17
C LYS A 360 8.00 -28.47 -7.17
N TRP A 361 7.83 -29.29 -8.21
CA TRP A 361 9.00 -29.87 -8.91
C TRP A 361 9.79 -28.88 -9.80
N PHE A 362 9.11 -28.07 -10.62
CA PHE A 362 9.79 -27.14 -11.53
C PHE A 362 10.43 -25.95 -10.79
N THR A 363 9.71 -25.37 -9.82
CA THR A 363 10.19 -24.24 -9.00
C THR A 363 11.32 -24.66 -8.06
N LEU A 364 11.28 -25.87 -7.49
CA LEU A 364 12.38 -26.41 -6.68
C LEU A 364 13.68 -26.52 -7.46
N ASN A 365 13.67 -26.96 -8.72
CA ASN A 365 14.88 -27.08 -9.52
C ASN A 365 15.54 -25.72 -9.78
N LEU A 366 14.74 -24.68 -10.05
CA LEU A 366 15.25 -23.31 -10.24
C LEU A 366 15.79 -22.69 -8.95
N VAL A 367 15.11 -22.89 -7.82
CA VAL A 367 15.55 -22.41 -6.51
C VAL A 367 16.80 -23.16 -6.04
N ALA A 368 16.84 -24.49 -6.18
CA ALA A 368 17.96 -25.34 -5.79
C ALA A 368 19.23 -25.02 -6.58
N LEU A 369 19.09 -24.65 -7.86
CA LEU A 369 20.20 -24.18 -8.69
C LEU A 369 20.59 -22.71 -8.43
N GLY A 370 19.88 -22.04 -7.50
CA GLY A 370 20.11 -20.64 -7.11
C GLY A 370 19.68 -19.62 -8.17
N ALA A 371 18.85 -20.00 -9.14
CA ALA A 371 18.56 -19.20 -10.33
C ALA A 371 17.42 -18.20 -10.11
N LYS A 372 16.32 -18.57 -9.45
CA LYS A 372 15.16 -17.69 -9.24
C LYS A 372 14.27 -18.14 -8.07
N VAL A 373 13.69 -17.17 -7.35
CA VAL A 373 12.64 -17.39 -6.33
C VAL A 373 11.31 -16.85 -6.85
N PHE A 374 10.28 -17.69 -6.89
CA PHE A 374 8.93 -17.37 -7.35
C PHE A 374 7.99 -17.04 -6.18
N SER A 375 6.94 -16.25 -6.46
CA SER A 375 5.88 -15.95 -5.49
C SER A 375 4.84 -17.07 -5.46
N LEU A 376 4.61 -17.66 -4.28
CA LEU A 376 3.67 -18.79 -4.09
C LEU A 376 2.30 -18.35 -3.55
N SER A 377 2.16 -17.12 -3.06
CA SER A 377 0.90 -16.59 -2.54
C SER A 377 0.06 -15.99 -3.65
N GLY A 378 -1.22 -16.38 -3.76
CA GLY A 378 -2.14 -15.81 -4.75
C GLY A 378 -2.34 -14.31 -4.58
N LYS A 379 -2.30 -13.80 -3.34
CA LYS A 379 -2.41 -12.34 -3.08
C LYS A 379 -1.19 -11.57 -3.59
N THR A 380 0.01 -12.08 -3.35
CA THR A 380 1.25 -11.43 -3.83
C THR A 380 1.33 -11.49 -5.35
N ARG A 381 0.95 -12.61 -5.97
CA ARG A 381 0.86 -12.75 -7.43
C ARG A 381 -0.12 -11.75 -8.06
N LEU A 382 -1.33 -11.63 -7.50
CA LEU A 382 -2.29 -10.59 -7.90
C LEU A 382 -1.70 -9.18 -7.71
N ALA A 383 -1.05 -8.92 -6.58
CA ALA A 383 -0.48 -7.61 -6.27
C ALA A 383 0.62 -7.20 -7.25
N ASN A 384 1.49 -8.15 -7.62
CA ASN A 384 2.52 -7.96 -8.64
C ASN A 384 1.88 -7.67 -10.00
N GLU A 385 0.93 -8.51 -10.43
CA GLU A 385 0.30 -8.34 -11.75
C GLU A 385 -0.44 -7.00 -11.83
N TYR A 386 -1.21 -6.62 -10.81
CA TYR A 386 -1.88 -5.33 -10.77
C TYR A 386 -0.88 -4.17 -10.72
N GLY A 387 0.07 -4.19 -9.77
CA GLY A 387 1.00 -3.11 -9.52
C GLY A 387 1.94 -2.81 -10.67
N ILE A 388 2.55 -3.86 -11.24
CA ILE A 388 3.46 -3.73 -12.38
C ILE A 388 2.68 -3.31 -13.64
N THR A 389 1.46 -3.81 -13.85
CA THR A 389 0.61 -3.32 -14.96
C THR A 389 0.37 -1.82 -14.85
N GLN A 390 -0.01 -1.31 -13.67
CA GLN A 390 -0.20 0.13 -13.46
C GLN A 390 1.09 0.92 -13.71
N LEU A 391 2.23 0.41 -13.25
CA LEU A 391 3.52 1.05 -13.48
C LEU A 391 3.86 1.14 -14.98
N LEU A 392 3.67 0.06 -15.73
CA LEU A 392 3.92 0.02 -17.17
C LEU A 392 2.98 0.94 -17.95
N LEU A 393 1.68 0.93 -17.63
CA LEU A 393 0.69 1.85 -18.24
C LEU A 393 1.05 3.31 -18.02
N ASN A 394 1.45 3.68 -16.80
CA ASN A 394 1.87 5.05 -16.48
C ASN A 394 3.16 5.49 -17.20
N GLN A 395 3.95 4.55 -17.72
CA GLN A 395 5.13 4.81 -18.55
C GLN A 395 4.83 4.70 -20.06
N GLY A 396 3.57 4.52 -20.45
CA GLY A 396 3.16 4.40 -21.84
C GLY A 396 3.59 3.07 -22.50
N ILE A 397 3.92 2.05 -21.71
CA ILE A 397 4.24 0.72 -22.25
C ILE A 397 2.92 -0.01 -22.59
N PRO A 398 2.74 -0.48 -23.84
CA PRO A 398 1.55 -1.25 -24.22
C PRO A 398 1.44 -2.52 -23.37
N ILE A 399 0.34 -2.63 -22.63
CA ILE A 399 0.01 -3.78 -21.79
C ILE A 399 -1.50 -3.88 -21.66
N GLN A 400 -2.00 -5.06 -21.31
CA GLN A 400 -3.40 -5.28 -21.01
C GLN A 400 -3.91 -4.35 -19.89
N LYS A 401 -4.87 -3.51 -20.23
CA LYS A 401 -5.62 -2.69 -19.28
C LYS A 401 -6.40 -3.55 -18.30
N ILE A 402 -6.39 -3.10 -17.04
CA ILE A 402 -7.17 -3.71 -15.96
C ILE A 402 -8.54 -3.07 -15.95
N ILE A 403 -9.58 -3.88 -16.07
CA ILE A 403 -10.99 -3.44 -16.06
C ILE A 403 -11.55 -3.55 -14.64
N PHE A 404 -11.28 -4.65 -13.96
CA PHE A 404 -11.79 -4.91 -12.62
C PHE A 404 -10.77 -5.69 -11.78
N VAL A 405 -10.79 -5.44 -10.47
CA VAL A 405 -9.95 -6.16 -9.50
C VAL A 405 -10.76 -6.40 -8.24
N ASN A 406 -10.77 -7.64 -7.76
CA ASN A 406 -11.27 -7.97 -6.43
C ASN A 406 -10.13 -8.60 -5.63
N PHE A 407 -9.48 -7.77 -4.82
CA PHE A 407 -8.33 -8.18 -4.02
C PHE A 407 -8.68 -9.23 -2.95
N PRO A 408 -9.79 -9.12 -2.19
CA PRO A 408 -10.21 -10.15 -1.24
C PRO A 408 -10.42 -11.54 -1.86
N LYS A 409 -11.05 -11.60 -3.04
CA LYS A 409 -11.31 -12.84 -3.79
C LYS A 409 -10.18 -13.26 -4.73
N LYS A 410 -9.07 -12.52 -4.73
CA LYS A 410 -7.87 -12.77 -5.55
C LYS A 410 -8.21 -12.89 -7.04
N LEU A 411 -8.89 -11.89 -7.58
CA LEU A 411 -9.43 -11.91 -8.92
C LEU A 411 -9.04 -10.64 -9.68
N LEU A 412 -8.68 -10.80 -10.94
CA LEU A 412 -8.35 -9.70 -11.85
C LEU A 412 -9.04 -9.92 -13.19
N VAL A 413 -9.62 -8.87 -13.76
CA VAL A 413 -10.18 -8.87 -15.11
C VAL A 413 -9.44 -7.85 -15.94
N LYS A 414 -8.92 -8.32 -17.07
CA LYS A 414 -8.16 -7.52 -18.04
C LYS A 414 -8.83 -7.55 -19.40
N GLU A 415 -8.49 -6.58 -20.25
CA GLU A 415 -8.87 -6.65 -21.65
C GLU A 415 -8.30 -7.90 -22.34
N TYR A 416 -9.06 -8.46 -23.27
CA TYR A 416 -8.55 -9.50 -24.16
C TYR A 416 -7.73 -8.83 -25.27
N ILE A 417 -6.60 -9.45 -25.63
CA ILE A 417 -5.74 -8.98 -26.72
C ILE A 417 -5.86 -9.94 -27.89
N ASP A 418 -6.34 -9.44 -29.03
CA ASP A 418 -6.31 -10.19 -30.28
C ASP A 418 -4.88 -10.15 -30.87
N GLY A 419 -4.37 -11.32 -31.27
CA GLY A 419 -3.04 -11.45 -31.87
C GLY A 419 -2.58 -12.91 -31.95
N VAL A 420 -1.33 -13.10 -32.34
CA VAL A 420 -0.70 -14.42 -32.47
C VAL A 420 0.25 -14.63 -31.30
N MET A 421 0.19 -15.80 -30.65
CA MET A 421 1.12 -16.15 -29.58
C MET A 421 2.54 -16.31 -30.13
N PHE A 422 3.55 -15.79 -29.44
CA PHE A 422 4.94 -15.96 -29.90
C PHE A 422 5.38 -17.42 -29.91
N SER A 423 4.84 -18.26 -29.02
CA SER A 423 5.10 -19.71 -29.07
C SER A 423 4.67 -20.36 -30.38
N GLU A 424 3.64 -19.85 -31.06
CA GLU A 424 3.19 -20.31 -32.38
C GLU A 424 4.12 -19.81 -33.48
N LEU A 425 4.44 -18.50 -33.47
CA LEU A 425 5.38 -17.89 -34.43
C LEU A 425 6.74 -18.58 -34.38
N ILE A 426 7.26 -18.82 -33.18
CA ILE A 426 8.56 -19.46 -32.97
C ILE A 426 8.58 -20.88 -33.52
N LYS A 427 7.54 -21.69 -33.30
CA LYS A 427 7.46 -23.05 -33.88
C LYS A 427 7.53 -23.07 -35.42
N VAL A 428 7.06 -22.00 -36.06
CA VAL A 428 7.15 -21.83 -37.52
C VAL A 428 8.55 -21.34 -37.92
N CYS A 429 9.02 -20.25 -37.31
CA CYS A 429 10.33 -19.63 -37.56
C CYS A 429 11.48 -20.64 -37.46
N LEU A 430 11.44 -21.46 -36.41
CA LEU A 430 12.52 -22.36 -36.04
C LEU A 430 12.72 -23.54 -37.00
N LYS A 431 11.72 -23.87 -37.83
CA LYS A 431 11.80 -24.93 -38.85
C LYS A 431 12.32 -24.43 -40.21
N LYS A 432 12.48 -23.12 -40.38
CA LYS A 432 12.83 -22.50 -41.66
C LYS A 432 14.33 -22.27 -41.83
N ASN A 433 14.74 -22.22 -43.09
CA ASN A 433 16.09 -21.80 -43.50
C ASN A 433 16.24 -20.28 -43.59
N LYS A 434 15.14 -19.53 -43.59
CA LYS A 434 15.12 -18.07 -43.61
C LYS A 434 13.78 -17.55 -43.09
N LEU A 435 13.80 -16.49 -42.30
CA LEU A 435 12.60 -15.81 -41.82
C LEU A 435 11.99 -14.94 -42.92
N SER A 436 10.66 -14.82 -42.93
CA SER A 436 9.98 -13.78 -43.71
C SER A 436 10.23 -12.40 -43.09
N GLU A 437 9.96 -11.33 -43.85
CA GLU A 437 10.06 -9.97 -43.32
C GLU A 437 9.17 -9.78 -42.08
N GLU A 438 7.95 -10.31 -42.08
CA GLU A 438 7.04 -10.27 -40.93
C GLU A 438 7.61 -10.98 -39.70
N GLU A 439 8.24 -12.15 -39.87
CA GLU A 439 8.87 -12.92 -38.78
C GLU A 439 10.11 -12.20 -38.23
N MET A 440 10.90 -11.56 -39.10
CA MET A 440 12.02 -10.73 -38.69
C MET A 440 11.53 -9.52 -37.88
N GLN A 441 10.51 -8.81 -38.36
CA GLN A 441 9.91 -7.68 -37.65
C GLN A 441 9.33 -8.09 -36.30
N ALA A 442 8.60 -9.21 -36.23
CA ALA A 442 8.08 -9.74 -34.96
C ALA A 442 9.22 -10.03 -33.96
N SER A 443 10.34 -10.57 -34.43
CA SER A 443 11.53 -10.84 -33.60
C SER A 443 12.15 -9.55 -33.05
N ILE A 444 12.28 -8.51 -33.89
CA ILE A 444 12.75 -7.18 -33.46
C ILE A 444 11.79 -6.59 -32.42
N LYS A 445 10.48 -6.64 -32.67
CA LYS A 445 9.47 -6.08 -31.77
C LYS A 445 9.42 -6.79 -30.42
N LEU A 446 9.68 -8.10 -30.38
CA LEU A 446 9.83 -8.85 -29.14
C LEU A 446 11.03 -8.34 -28.32
N GLY A 447 12.17 -8.13 -28.99
CA GLY A 447 13.35 -7.52 -28.38
C GLY A 447 13.06 -6.13 -27.83
N GLU A 448 12.46 -5.26 -28.64
CA GLU A 448 12.12 -3.89 -28.24
C GLU A 448 11.19 -3.85 -27.02
N ALA A 449 10.15 -4.68 -27.00
CA ALA A 449 9.21 -4.73 -25.88
C ALA A 449 9.89 -5.15 -24.57
N LEU A 450 10.71 -6.22 -24.60
CA LEU A 450 11.45 -6.65 -23.43
C LEU A 450 12.49 -5.60 -23.00
N GLY A 451 13.18 -5.00 -23.95
CA GLY A 451 14.15 -3.92 -23.71
C GLY A 451 13.51 -2.71 -23.02
N ARG A 452 12.31 -2.28 -23.47
CA ARG A 452 11.55 -1.19 -22.85
C ARG A 452 11.16 -1.51 -21.41
N ILE A 453 10.65 -2.71 -21.13
CA ILE A 453 10.30 -3.12 -19.77
C ILE A 453 11.56 -3.15 -18.88
N HIS A 454 12.66 -3.69 -19.37
CA HIS A 454 13.92 -3.76 -18.65
C HIS A 454 14.58 -2.40 -18.41
N SER A 455 14.36 -1.42 -19.29
CA SER A 455 14.84 -0.03 -19.11
C SER A 455 14.24 0.63 -17.85
N LEU A 456 13.06 0.17 -17.42
CA LEU A 456 12.41 0.59 -16.17
C LEU A 456 12.88 -0.24 -14.95
N ASN A 457 13.89 -1.09 -15.14
CA ASN A 457 14.40 -2.06 -14.15
C ASN A 457 13.31 -3.02 -13.66
N ILE A 458 12.40 -3.44 -14.54
CA ILE A 458 11.35 -4.41 -14.25
C ILE A 458 11.74 -5.74 -14.89
N ALA A 459 11.77 -6.81 -14.10
CA ALA A 459 11.84 -8.16 -14.64
C ALA A 459 10.42 -8.74 -14.74
N ILE A 460 10.12 -9.43 -15.84
CA ILE A 460 8.85 -10.14 -16.09
C ILE A 460 8.76 -11.39 -15.20
N GLY A 461 9.85 -12.15 -15.09
CA GLY A 461 9.96 -13.32 -14.22
C GLY A 461 9.52 -14.65 -14.84
N ASP A 462 8.47 -14.66 -15.68
CA ASP A 462 8.01 -15.81 -16.47
C ASP A 462 7.91 -15.40 -17.96
N ALA A 463 9.05 -15.06 -18.56
CA ALA A 463 9.16 -14.42 -19.87
C ALA A 463 9.08 -15.42 -21.05
N LYS A 464 8.34 -16.52 -20.88
CA LYS A 464 8.21 -17.55 -21.92
C LYS A 464 7.49 -17.02 -23.16
N PRO A 465 7.75 -17.60 -24.34
CA PRO A 465 7.04 -17.22 -25.57
C PRO A 465 5.51 -17.38 -25.51
N GLU A 466 5.03 -18.30 -24.69
CA GLU A 466 3.59 -18.54 -24.46
C GLU A 466 2.93 -17.47 -23.57
N ASN A 467 3.68 -16.51 -23.05
CA ASN A 467 3.15 -15.37 -22.30
C ASN A 467 3.26 -14.05 -23.08
N MET A 468 3.53 -14.11 -24.39
CA MET A 468 3.71 -12.94 -25.27
C MET A 468 2.81 -13.03 -26.49
N ILE A 469 2.06 -11.96 -26.77
CA ILE A 469 1.25 -11.83 -27.99
C ILE A 469 1.87 -10.80 -28.93
N PHE A 470 1.96 -11.15 -30.22
CA PHE A 470 2.19 -10.21 -31.30
C PHE A 470 0.85 -9.75 -31.88
N THR A 471 0.58 -8.45 -31.83
CA THR A 471 -0.69 -7.87 -32.28
C THR A 471 -0.64 -7.45 -33.75
N SER A 472 -1.80 -7.27 -34.36
CA SER A 472 -1.92 -6.69 -35.72
C SER A 472 -1.41 -5.25 -35.82
N LYS A 473 -1.17 -4.57 -34.68
CA LYS A 473 -0.58 -3.23 -34.60
C LYS A 473 0.95 -3.26 -34.51
N ASN A 474 1.58 -4.42 -34.75
CA ASN A 474 3.03 -4.63 -34.61
C ASN A 474 3.56 -4.35 -33.19
N GLU A 475 2.76 -4.67 -32.18
CA GLU A 475 3.14 -4.55 -30.77
C GLU A 475 3.33 -5.94 -30.15
N VAL A 476 4.20 -6.03 -29.14
CA VAL A 476 4.35 -7.23 -28.32
C VAL A 476 3.84 -6.95 -26.91
N ILE A 477 2.84 -7.70 -26.49
CA ILE A 477 2.15 -7.52 -25.21
C ILE A 477 2.40 -8.75 -24.32
N PRO A 478 3.07 -8.59 -23.17
CA PRO A 478 3.10 -9.62 -22.13
C PRO A 478 1.71 -9.86 -21.53
N LEU A 479 1.32 -11.12 -21.35
CA LEU A 479 0.02 -11.49 -20.80
C LEU A 479 0.06 -11.78 -19.30
N ASP A 480 1.21 -12.19 -18.78
CA ASP A 480 1.37 -12.55 -17.38
C ASP A 480 2.49 -11.76 -16.72
N LEU A 481 2.13 -11.07 -15.64
CA LEU A 481 3.04 -10.24 -14.84
C LEU A 481 3.00 -10.64 -13.36
N GLU A 482 2.44 -11.81 -13.03
CA GLU A 482 2.27 -12.22 -11.63
C GLU A 482 3.59 -12.51 -10.90
N GLN A 483 4.65 -12.82 -11.67
CA GLN A 483 6.02 -13.01 -11.19
C GLN A 483 6.91 -11.79 -11.40
N SER A 484 6.34 -10.70 -11.93
CA SER A 484 7.08 -9.50 -12.24
C SER A 484 7.40 -8.70 -10.99
N LYS A 485 8.57 -8.04 -11.01
CA LYS A 485 9.00 -7.14 -9.93
C LYS A 485 10.04 -6.14 -10.42
N LYS A 486 10.09 -4.98 -9.76
CA LYS A 486 11.17 -4.02 -9.94
C LYS A 486 12.45 -4.50 -9.24
N GLY A 487 13.61 -4.27 -9.85
CA GLY A 487 14.91 -4.75 -9.36
C GLY A 487 15.06 -6.28 -9.41
N GLY A 488 14.35 -6.94 -10.34
CA GLY A 488 14.51 -8.37 -10.60
C GLY A 488 15.71 -8.70 -11.47
N ASP A 489 15.91 -10.00 -11.73
CA ASP A 489 16.98 -10.45 -12.62
C ASP A 489 16.55 -10.33 -14.09
N LEU A 490 16.95 -9.25 -14.75
CA LEU A 490 16.60 -8.96 -16.15
C LEU A 490 17.24 -9.95 -17.14
N ALA A 491 18.38 -10.55 -16.77
CA ALA A 491 19.04 -11.56 -17.60
C ALA A 491 18.31 -12.90 -17.56
N TRP A 492 17.58 -13.19 -16.46
CA TRP A 492 16.70 -14.36 -16.38
C TRP A 492 15.64 -14.34 -17.48
N ASP A 493 14.99 -13.19 -17.68
CA ASP A 493 13.90 -13.08 -18.66
C ASP A 493 14.39 -13.32 -20.10
N ILE A 494 15.56 -12.79 -20.45
CA ILE A 494 16.21 -13.06 -21.75
C ILE A 494 16.53 -14.55 -21.90
N ALA A 495 17.14 -15.14 -20.86
CA ALA A 495 17.53 -16.53 -20.87
C ALA A 495 16.30 -17.44 -21.01
N GLU A 496 15.28 -17.23 -20.18
CA GLU A 496 14.04 -17.99 -20.21
C GLU A 496 13.35 -17.89 -21.56
N LEU A 497 13.18 -16.68 -22.11
CA LEU A 497 12.59 -16.49 -23.42
C LEU A 497 13.33 -17.28 -24.50
N LEU A 498 14.66 -17.11 -24.62
CA LEU A 498 15.43 -17.67 -25.72
C LEU A 498 15.70 -19.18 -25.56
N TYR A 499 16.10 -19.64 -24.38
CA TYR A 499 16.40 -21.06 -24.18
C TYR A 499 15.13 -21.91 -24.20
N TYR A 500 14.00 -21.40 -23.70
CA TYR A 500 12.70 -22.09 -23.79
C TYR A 500 12.18 -22.10 -25.23
N SER A 501 12.40 -21.02 -26.01
CA SER A 501 12.15 -21.03 -27.46
C SER A 501 12.95 -22.12 -28.16
N GLY A 502 14.23 -22.27 -27.79
CA GLY A 502 15.12 -23.30 -28.33
C GLY A 502 14.65 -24.74 -28.08
N HIS A 503 13.81 -25.00 -27.06
CA HIS A 503 13.25 -26.32 -26.81
C HIS A 503 12.41 -26.86 -27.98
N TYR A 504 11.83 -25.97 -28.79
CA TYR A 504 11.06 -26.36 -29.98
C TYR A 504 11.94 -26.71 -31.19
N CYS A 505 13.26 -26.58 -31.09
CA CYS A 505 14.22 -26.99 -32.11
C CYS A 505 14.82 -28.37 -31.81
N LEU A 506 15.00 -29.20 -32.86
CA LEU A 506 15.82 -30.41 -32.77
C LEU A 506 17.27 -30.18 -33.22
N ASN A 507 17.49 -29.22 -34.13
CA ASN A 507 18.79 -28.85 -34.69
C ASN A 507 18.93 -27.33 -34.78
N VAL A 508 20.17 -26.84 -34.90
CA VAL A 508 20.45 -25.41 -35.13
C VAL A 508 20.11 -25.05 -36.58
N THR A 509 19.09 -24.22 -36.77
CA THR A 509 18.67 -23.73 -38.10
C THR A 509 19.13 -22.29 -38.33
N THR A 510 19.14 -21.85 -39.59
CA THR A 510 19.37 -20.44 -39.93
C THR A 510 18.24 -19.57 -39.38
N GLY A 511 16.98 -20.02 -39.41
CA GLY A 511 15.85 -19.30 -38.83
C GLY A 511 16.01 -19.05 -37.32
N LEU A 512 16.56 -20.01 -36.55
CA LEU A 512 16.90 -19.80 -35.14
C LEU A 512 17.93 -18.67 -34.96
N LYS A 513 18.99 -18.66 -35.79
CA LYS A 513 20.04 -17.61 -35.72
C LYS A 513 19.46 -16.24 -36.04
N GLU A 514 18.72 -16.14 -37.14
CA GLU A 514 18.05 -14.89 -37.56
C GLU A 514 17.06 -14.40 -36.49
N PHE A 515 16.31 -15.29 -35.85
CA PHE A 515 15.42 -14.93 -34.74
C PHE A 515 16.19 -14.29 -33.58
N ILE A 516 17.28 -14.93 -33.13
CA ILE A 516 18.09 -14.43 -32.00
C ILE A 516 18.75 -13.09 -32.36
N GLU A 517 19.31 -12.96 -33.56
CA GLU A 517 19.97 -11.74 -34.02
C GLU A 517 18.99 -10.56 -34.12
N ASN A 518 17.80 -10.79 -34.69
CA ASN A 518 16.75 -9.77 -34.76
C ASN A 518 16.21 -9.40 -33.37
N PHE A 519 16.03 -10.38 -32.49
CA PHE A 519 15.67 -10.11 -31.09
C PHE A 519 16.72 -9.24 -30.40
N ILE A 520 18.01 -9.57 -30.53
CA ILE A 520 19.11 -8.78 -29.95
C ILE A 520 19.06 -7.34 -30.50
N ARG A 521 18.89 -7.19 -31.82
CA ARG A 521 18.79 -5.89 -32.48
C ARG A 521 17.66 -5.03 -31.89
N GLY A 522 16.49 -5.62 -31.65
CA GLY A 522 15.39 -4.92 -31.00
C GLY A 522 15.65 -4.60 -29.52
N TYR A 523 16.24 -5.56 -28.78
CA TYR A 523 16.48 -5.41 -27.35
C TYR A 523 17.43 -4.25 -27.05
N VAL A 524 18.54 -4.15 -27.78
CA VAL A 524 19.58 -3.12 -27.52
C VAL A 524 19.10 -1.70 -27.83
N THR A 525 17.97 -1.53 -28.52
CA THR A 525 17.35 -0.21 -28.75
C THR A 525 16.95 0.47 -27.43
N PHE A 526 16.58 -0.31 -26.41
CA PHE A 526 16.09 0.20 -25.12
C PHE A 526 16.75 -0.45 -23.90
N GLY A 527 17.10 -1.73 -24.01
CA GLY A 527 17.65 -2.55 -22.94
C GLY A 527 19.16 -2.48 -22.82
N ASN A 528 19.69 -2.80 -21.63
CA ASN A 528 21.13 -2.81 -21.39
C ASN A 528 21.77 -4.10 -21.96
N PRO A 529 22.70 -4.01 -22.92
CA PRO A 529 23.31 -5.19 -23.52
C PRO A 529 24.04 -6.10 -22.52
N THR A 530 24.53 -5.59 -21.39
CA THR A 530 25.18 -6.43 -20.36
C THR A 530 24.28 -7.56 -19.86
N ASN A 531 22.95 -7.37 -19.88
CA ASN A 531 21.97 -8.40 -19.56
C ASN A 531 21.96 -9.53 -20.59
N LEU A 532 22.17 -9.25 -21.89
CA LEU A 532 22.30 -10.27 -22.94
C LEU A 532 23.53 -11.15 -22.68
N LYS A 533 24.68 -10.52 -22.39
CA LYS A 533 25.93 -11.23 -22.06
C LYS A 533 25.75 -12.10 -20.81
N LYS A 534 25.09 -11.56 -19.79
CA LYS A 534 24.79 -12.27 -18.53
C LYS A 534 23.87 -13.47 -18.78
N ALA A 535 22.82 -13.31 -19.59
CA ALA A 535 21.89 -14.39 -19.99
C ALA A 535 22.58 -15.51 -20.78
N GLY A 536 23.61 -15.17 -21.56
CA GLY A 536 24.49 -16.14 -22.21
C GLY A 536 25.44 -16.89 -21.25
N GLY A 537 25.45 -16.58 -19.96
CA GLY A 537 26.36 -17.15 -18.96
C GLY A 537 25.96 -18.53 -18.43
N LEU A 538 26.93 -19.22 -17.80
CA LEU A 538 26.74 -20.57 -17.25
C LEU A 538 25.64 -20.65 -16.19
N ASN A 539 25.42 -19.58 -15.43
CA ASN A 539 24.39 -19.52 -14.39
C ASN A 539 22.98 -19.78 -14.92
N TYR A 540 22.70 -19.41 -16.17
CA TYR A 540 21.40 -19.62 -16.81
C TYR A 540 21.40 -20.87 -17.68
N ILE A 541 22.48 -21.13 -18.41
CA ILE A 541 22.58 -22.30 -19.30
C ILE A 541 22.32 -23.62 -18.56
N LYS A 542 22.91 -23.79 -17.37
CA LYS A 542 22.78 -25.02 -16.57
C LYS A 542 21.34 -25.37 -16.20
N VAL A 543 20.46 -24.38 -16.19
CA VAL A 543 19.04 -24.55 -15.87
C VAL A 543 18.31 -25.21 -17.03
N PHE A 544 18.59 -24.77 -18.25
CA PHE A 544 17.89 -25.21 -19.46
C PHE A 544 18.53 -26.41 -20.14
N SER A 545 19.73 -26.83 -19.72
CA SER A 545 20.44 -28.00 -20.29
C SER A 545 19.71 -29.32 -20.15
N PHE A 546 18.73 -29.41 -19.25
CA PHE A 546 17.89 -30.59 -19.11
C PHE A 546 16.81 -30.70 -20.21
N TRP A 547 16.43 -29.58 -20.84
CA TRP A 547 15.24 -29.48 -21.68
C TRP A 547 15.58 -29.08 -23.13
N THR A 548 16.57 -28.21 -23.30
CA THR A 548 16.98 -27.70 -24.61
C THR A 548 18.27 -28.39 -25.07
N PRO A 549 18.33 -28.93 -26.31
CA PRO A 549 19.52 -29.64 -26.77
C PRO A 549 20.79 -28.79 -26.73
N ALA A 550 21.92 -29.40 -26.34
CA ALA A 550 23.19 -28.71 -26.12
C ALA A 550 23.67 -27.87 -27.33
N PRO A 551 23.55 -28.32 -28.61
CA PRO A 551 23.93 -27.50 -29.76
C PRO A 551 23.12 -26.18 -29.87
N ILE A 552 21.83 -26.23 -29.50
CA ILE A 552 20.94 -25.06 -29.54
C ILE A 552 21.28 -24.09 -28.42
N ILE A 553 21.50 -24.60 -27.20
CA ILE A 553 21.98 -23.80 -26.08
C ILE A 553 23.29 -23.09 -26.43
N TRP A 554 24.24 -23.81 -27.03
CA TRP A 554 25.52 -23.24 -27.44
C TRP A 554 25.35 -22.14 -28.51
N ALA A 555 24.48 -22.36 -29.50
CA ALA A 555 24.16 -21.37 -30.52
C ALA A 555 23.55 -20.09 -29.90
N ILE A 556 22.61 -20.22 -28.98
CA ILE A 556 22.00 -19.08 -28.26
C ILE A 556 23.05 -18.35 -27.43
N SER A 557 23.80 -19.08 -26.58
CA SER A 557 24.81 -18.51 -25.68
C SER A 557 25.91 -17.77 -26.42
N SER A 558 26.45 -18.36 -27.49
CA SER A 558 27.52 -17.77 -28.28
C SER A 558 27.05 -16.49 -28.97
N THR A 559 25.84 -16.48 -29.55
CA THR A 559 25.26 -15.31 -30.20
C THR A 559 25.04 -14.16 -29.21
N LEU A 560 24.50 -14.45 -28.02
CA LEU A 560 24.31 -13.47 -26.95
C LEU A 560 25.62 -12.83 -26.46
N LYS A 561 26.72 -13.59 -26.46
CA LYS A 561 28.04 -13.11 -26.04
C LYS A 561 28.77 -12.30 -27.13
N LYS A 562 28.55 -12.63 -28.41
CA LYS A 562 29.31 -12.06 -29.53
C LYS A 562 28.95 -10.60 -29.84
N ASN A 563 27.68 -10.22 -29.72
CA ASN A 563 27.13 -8.92 -30.13
C ASN A 563 27.49 -7.72 -29.22
N LEU A 564 28.57 -7.82 -28.44
CA LEU A 564 29.05 -6.79 -27.51
C LEU A 564 30.56 -6.53 -27.59
N SER A 565 31.20 -7.06 -28.63
CA SER A 565 32.65 -7.01 -28.82
C SER A 565 33.11 -5.89 -29.77
N ASN A 566 32.19 -5.03 -30.21
CA ASN A 566 32.45 -3.87 -31.07
C ASN A 566 32.01 -2.59 -30.37
#